data_AF-A0A659QUX0-F1
#
_entry.id   AF-A0A659QUX0-F1
#
_cell.length_a   1.000
_cell.length_b   1.000
_cell.length_c   1.000
_cell.angle_alpha   90.00
_cell.angle_beta   90.00
_cell.angle_gamma   90.00
#
_symmetry.space_group_name_H-M   'P 1'
#
loop_
_entity.id
_entity.type
_entity.pdbx_description
1 polymer ?
#
loop_
_entity_poly.entity_id
_entity_poly.type
_entity_poly.pdbx_seq_one_letter_code
_entity_poly.pdbx_strand_id
1 'polypeptide(L)'
;VTLHSGSAYMISRATFPGYFLKEKGVVDDCHCQLDLQLFREHLAPALGITHRFVGSEPFCPLTCAYNQRMHDILHDPKRSGPVIEVVELARVEKNGAAISASRVRKLYSERNWSAISALVPAGTLAYLQRHAARHTETI
;
A
#
# COMPACT_ATOMS: atom_id res chain seq x y z
N VAL A 1 -8.79 6.44 16.74
CA VAL A 1 -8.22 6.45 15.37
C VAL A 1 -7.86 7.88 15.04
N THR A 2 -6.58 8.16 14.77
CA THR A 2 -6.10 9.51 14.38
C THR A 2 -5.84 9.51 12.87
N LEU A 3 -6.37 10.48 12.14
CA LEU A 3 -6.20 10.61 10.69
C LEU A 3 -5.41 11.88 10.38
N HIS A 4 -4.28 11.73 9.70
CA HIS A 4 -3.46 12.85 9.24
C HIS A 4 -3.74 13.13 7.77
N SER A 5 -3.98 14.39 7.41
CA SER A 5 -4.17 14.80 6.02
C SER A 5 -2.87 14.67 5.24
N GLY A 6 -2.98 14.17 4.02
CA GLY A 6 -1.87 14.16 3.08
C GLY A 6 -1.43 15.53 2.60
N SER A 7 -0.19 15.63 2.16
CA SER A 7 0.34 16.80 1.44
C SER A 7 0.76 16.44 0.03
N ALA A 8 1.13 17.46 -0.78
CA ALA A 8 1.69 17.28 -2.12
C ALA A 8 3.02 16.50 -2.14
N TYR A 9 3.57 16.13 -0.98
CA TYR A 9 4.82 15.39 -0.83
C TYR A 9 4.60 13.91 -0.45
N MET A 10 3.36 13.48 -0.15
CA MET A 10 3.05 12.05 0.06
C MET A 10 2.88 11.34 -1.28
N ILE A 11 3.86 10.50 -1.63
CA ILE A 11 3.91 9.70 -2.88
C ILE A 11 3.51 10.54 -4.11
N SER A 12 4.29 11.59 -4.38
CA SER A 12 4.08 12.48 -5.52
C SER A 12 5.22 12.42 -6.51
N ARG A 13 5.01 12.95 -7.72
CA ARG A 13 6.08 13.08 -8.73
C ARG A 13 7.27 13.92 -8.25
N ALA A 14 7.09 14.76 -7.23
CA ALA A 14 8.15 15.61 -6.69
C ALA A 14 9.07 14.86 -5.70
N THR A 15 8.55 13.86 -4.99
CA THR A 15 9.30 13.10 -3.96
C THR A 15 9.58 11.66 -4.37
N PHE A 16 8.78 11.12 -5.27
CA PHE A 16 8.86 9.76 -5.80
C PHE A 16 8.71 9.76 -7.34
N PRO A 17 9.51 10.53 -8.10
CA PRO A 17 9.40 10.57 -9.56
C PRO A 17 9.54 9.18 -10.20
N GLY A 18 10.40 8.32 -9.61
CA GLY A 18 10.59 6.94 -10.06
C GLY A 18 9.34 6.07 -10.00
N TYR A 19 8.45 6.28 -9.01
CA TYR A 19 7.18 5.55 -8.91
C TYR A 19 6.27 5.78 -10.14
N PHE A 20 6.44 6.90 -10.84
CA PHE A 20 5.65 7.28 -12.02
C PHE A 20 6.41 7.09 -13.35
N LEU A 21 7.71 6.83 -13.31
CA LEU A 21 8.56 6.64 -14.48
C LEU A 21 8.82 5.14 -14.67
N LYS A 22 8.52 4.61 -15.86
CA LYS A 22 8.71 3.17 -16.18
C LYS A 22 10.18 2.78 -16.42
N GLU A 23 11.14 3.44 -15.78
CA GLU A 23 12.57 3.11 -15.89
C GLU A 23 12.97 2.15 -14.78
N LYS A 24 13.29 0.91 -15.19
CA LYS A 24 13.43 -0.25 -14.30
C LYS A 24 14.79 -0.28 -13.61
N GLY A 25 14.80 -0.35 -12.28
CA GLY A 25 15.87 -1.00 -11.51
C GLY A 25 16.54 -0.13 -10.45
N VAL A 26 17.48 0.73 -10.85
CA VAL A 26 18.34 1.47 -9.90
C VAL A 26 17.59 2.61 -9.21
N VAL A 27 16.71 3.28 -9.94
CA VAL A 27 15.89 4.39 -9.42
C VAL A 27 14.90 3.89 -8.36
N ASP A 28 14.42 2.66 -8.48
CA ASP A 28 13.49 2.07 -7.51
C ASP A 28 14.16 1.73 -6.17
N ASP A 29 15.42 1.27 -6.18
CA ASP A 29 16.15 0.92 -4.95
C ASP A 29 16.43 2.15 -4.08
N CYS A 30 16.93 3.23 -4.68
CA CYS A 30 17.23 4.48 -3.98
C CYS A 30 15.97 5.09 -3.34
N HIS A 31 14.85 5.13 -4.08
CA HIS A 31 13.59 5.64 -3.54
C HIS A 31 13.03 4.76 -2.41
N CYS A 32 13.15 3.43 -2.52
CA CYS A 32 12.76 2.53 -1.44
C CYS A 32 13.58 2.79 -0.17
N GLN A 33 14.90 2.97 -0.31
CA GLN A 33 15.78 3.26 0.81
C GLN A 33 15.43 4.61 1.46
N LEU A 34 15.27 5.66 0.65
CA LEU A 34 14.91 7.00 1.15
C LEU A 34 13.57 7.01 1.90
N ASP A 35 12.56 6.32 1.36
CA ASP A 35 11.26 6.20 2.03
C ASP A 35 11.37 5.50 3.39
N LEU A 36 12.07 4.37 3.44
CA LEU A 36 12.23 3.59 4.66
C LEU A 36 13.10 4.30 5.70
N GLN A 37 14.11 5.03 5.25
CA GLN A 37 14.94 5.86 6.11
C GLN A 37 14.14 7.02 6.69
N LEU A 38 13.41 7.78 5.87
CA LEU A 38 12.55 8.87 6.31
C LEU A 38 11.49 8.36 7.31
N PHE A 39 10.88 7.21 7.00
CA PHE A 39 9.92 6.58 7.89
C PHE A 39 10.55 6.22 9.24
N ARG A 40 11.70 5.54 9.23
CA ARG A 40 12.36 5.06 10.46
C ARG A 40 12.91 6.21 11.31
N GLU A 41 13.56 7.19 10.68
CA GLU A 41 14.26 8.25 11.41
C GLU A 41 13.34 9.39 11.86
N HIS A 42 12.22 9.62 11.15
CA HIS A 42 11.37 10.78 11.41
C HIS A 42 9.92 10.44 11.72
N LEU A 43 9.25 9.61 10.90
CA LEU A 43 7.82 9.35 11.09
C LEU A 43 7.54 8.43 12.28
N ALA A 44 8.27 7.32 12.35
CA ALA A 44 8.08 6.33 13.39
C ALA A 44 8.29 6.88 14.81
N PRO A 45 9.40 7.58 15.13
CA PRO A 45 9.60 8.14 16.47
C PRO A 45 8.59 9.24 16.80
N ALA A 46 8.24 10.11 15.83
CA ALA A 46 7.27 11.18 16.05
C ALA A 46 5.87 10.65 16.38
N LEU A 47 5.52 9.46 15.88
CA LEU A 47 4.22 8.83 16.05
C LEU A 47 4.22 7.67 17.06
N GLY A 48 5.38 7.36 17.67
CA GLY A 48 5.54 6.21 18.58
C GLY A 48 5.27 4.87 17.90
N ILE A 49 5.53 4.74 16.60
CA ILE A 49 5.32 3.51 15.84
C ILE A 49 6.44 2.52 16.20
N THR A 50 6.05 1.29 16.51
CA THR A 50 6.98 0.18 16.81
C THR A 50 6.83 -0.99 15.85
N HIS A 51 5.70 -1.07 15.13
CA HIS A 51 5.39 -2.16 14.21
C HIS A 51 4.87 -1.60 12.89
N ARG A 52 5.23 -2.26 11.79
CA ARG A 52 4.71 -2.00 10.45
C ARG A 52 4.15 -3.29 9.87
N PHE A 53 2.84 -3.32 9.67
CA PHE A 53 2.15 -4.47 9.08
C PHE A 53 2.06 -4.31 7.56
N VAL A 54 2.45 -5.35 6.83
CA VAL A 54 2.37 -5.41 5.37
C VAL A 54 1.75 -6.72 4.93
N GLY A 55 1.08 -6.73 3.77
CA GLY A 55 0.61 -7.97 3.16
C GLY A 55 1.67 -8.55 2.24
N SER A 56 1.74 -9.88 2.15
CA SER A 56 2.59 -10.52 1.16
C SER A 56 2.12 -10.24 -0.27
N GLU A 57 3.08 -10.03 -1.17
CA GLU A 57 2.82 -9.70 -2.57
C GLU A 57 3.74 -10.48 -3.51
N PRO A 58 3.40 -11.76 -3.81
CA PRO A 58 4.22 -12.59 -4.69
C PRO A 58 4.04 -12.24 -6.18
N PHE A 59 3.01 -11.47 -6.54
CA PHE A 59 2.67 -11.22 -7.95
C PHE A 59 3.26 -9.92 -8.50
N CYS A 60 3.77 -9.04 -7.63
CA CYS A 60 4.43 -7.79 -8.01
C CYS A 60 5.89 -7.81 -7.54
N PRO A 61 6.87 -8.04 -8.43
CA PRO A 61 8.29 -8.10 -8.07
C PRO A 61 8.78 -6.83 -7.37
N LEU A 62 8.27 -5.66 -7.77
CA LEU A 62 8.62 -4.38 -7.15
C LEU A 62 8.15 -4.31 -5.70
N THR A 63 6.90 -4.70 -5.43
CA THR A 63 6.34 -4.70 -4.07
C THR A 63 7.00 -5.76 -3.19
N CYS A 64 7.28 -6.94 -3.75
CA CYS A 64 8.03 -7.99 -3.06
C CYS A 64 9.42 -7.51 -2.63
N ALA A 65 10.18 -6.89 -3.55
CA ALA A 65 11.49 -6.31 -3.24
C ALA A 65 11.40 -5.21 -2.18
N TYR A 66 10.35 -4.39 -2.20
CA TYR A 66 10.12 -3.38 -1.18
C TYR A 66 9.79 -3.98 0.20
N ASN A 67 9.01 -5.07 0.26
CA ASN A 67 8.80 -5.83 1.50
C ASN A 67 10.12 -6.37 2.06
N GLN A 68 10.98 -6.94 1.22
CA GLN A 68 12.29 -7.42 1.66
C GLN A 68 13.14 -6.28 2.23
N ARG A 69 13.23 -5.14 1.53
CA ARG A 69 13.95 -3.96 2.01
C ARG A 69 13.37 -3.41 3.31
N MET A 70 12.05 -3.49 3.51
CA MET A 70 11.42 -3.12 4.78
C MET A 70 12.00 -3.94 5.93
N HIS A 71 12.08 -5.27 5.79
CA HIS A 71 12.72 -6.11 6.80
C HIS A 71 14.17 -5.70 7.03
N ASP A 72 14.96 -5.57 5.96
CA ASP A 72 16.39 -5.28 6.06
C ASP A 72 16.69 -3.91 6.70
N ILE A 73 15.90 -2.87 6.37
CA ILE A 73 16.18 -1.50 6.79
C ILE A 73 15.50 -1.16 8.11
N LEU A 74 14.27 -1.63 8.34
CA LEU A 74 13.50 -1.23 9.51
C LEU A 74 13.82 -2.06 10.75
N HIS A 75 14.23 -3.31 10.57
CA HIS A 75 14.57 -4.20 11.68
C HIS A 75 16.06 -4.14 12.07
N ASP A 76 16.95 -3.58 11.24
CA ASP A 76 18.39 -3.56 11.51
C ASP A 76 18.75 -2.67 12.73
N PRO A 77 19.26 -3.20 13.83
CA PRO A 77 19.58 -2.42 15.03
C PRO A 77 20.77 -1.46 14.84
N LYS A 78 21.54 -1.59 13.75
CA LYS A 78 22.73 -0.75 13.48
C LYS A 78 22.40 0.58 12.79
N ARG A 79 21.17 0.72 12.27
CA ARG A 79 20.72 1.94 11.59
C ARG A 79 20.15 2.96 12.57
N SER A 80 20.22 4.23 12.20
CA SER A 80 19.64 5.35 12.94
C SER A 80 18.13 5.19 13.13
N GLY A 81 17.61 5.75 14.22
CA GLY A 81 16.20 5.66 14.58
C GLY A 81 15.81 4.32 15.24
N PRO A 82 14.59 4.24 15.80
CA PRO A 82 14.11 3.04 16.49
C PRO A 82 14.02 1.84 15.56
N VAL A 83 14.24 0.65 16.11
CA VAL A 83 13.92 -0.62 15.44
C VAL A 83 12.41 -0.71 15.29
N ILE A 84 11.95 -1.05 14.09
CA ILE A 84 10.55 -1.28 13.80
C ILE A 84 10.37 -2.74 13.38
N GLU A 85 9.48 -3.43 14.07
CA GLU A 85 9.12 -4.80 13.72
C GLU A 85 8.26 -4.79 12.45
N VAL A 86 8.72 -5.49 11.42
CA VAL A 86 7.96 -5.65 10.18
C VAL A 86 7.21 -6.96 10.24
N VAL A 87 5.88 -6.87 10.26
CA VAL A 87 4.99 -8.03 10.33
C VAL A 87 4.37 -8.25 8.96
N GLU A 88 4.83 -9.27 8.25
CA GLU A 88 4.29 -9.64 6.94
C GLU A 88 3.18 -10.69 7.09
N LEU A 89 1.96 -10.27 6.73
CA LEU A 89 0.77 -11.09 6.82
C LEU A 89 0.52 -11.78 5.47
N ALA A 90 0.19 -13.07 5.53
CA ALA A 90 -0.19 -13.80 4.34
C ALA A 90 -1.36 -13.11 3.63
N ARG A 91 -1.25 -12.99 2.31
CA ARG A 91 -2.30 -12.39 1.49
C ARG A 91 -3.63 -13.11 1.70
N VAL A 92 -4.67 -12.34 1.96
CA VAL A 92 -6.02 -12.89 2.12
C VAL A 92 -6.54 -13.36 0.77
N GLU A 93 -6.94 -14.63 0.74
CA GLU A 93 -7.59 -15.26 -0.42
C GLU A 93 -9.07 -15.49 -0.15
N LYS A 94 -9.86 -15.42 -1.22
CA LYS A 94 -11.26 -15.82 -1.18
C LYS A 94 -11.64 -16.56 -2.45
N ASN A 95 -12.16 -17.76 -2.27
CA ASN A 95 -12.51 -18.69 -3.36
C ASN A 95 -11.32 -18.99 -4.30
N GLY A 96 -10.14 -19.25 -3.72
CA GLY A 96 -8.93 -19.62 -4.47
C GLY A 96 -8.29 -18.48 -5.27
N ALA A 97 -8.71 -17.23 -5.04
CA ALA A 97 -8.10 -16.06 -5.67
C ALA A 97 -7.84 -14.97 -4.64
N ALA A 98 -6.69 -14.32 -4.77
CA ALA A 98 -6.34 -13.21 -3.91
C ALA A 98 -7.33 -12.04 -4.02
N ILE A 99 -7.66 -11.45 -2.88
CA ILE A 99 -8.41 -10.19 -2.86
C ILE A 99 -7.46 -9.08 -3.31
N SER A 100 -7.83 -8.31 -4.35
CA SER A 100 -7.01 -7.20 -4.84
C SER A 100 -7.87 -6.00 -5.22
N ALA A 101 -7.34 -4.80 -5.00
CA ALA A 101 -8.02 -3.57 -5.37
C ALA A 101 -8.26 -3.47 -6.88
N SER A 102 -7.36 -4.01 -7.71
CA SER A 102 -7.52 -4.05 -9.17
C SER A 102 -8.72 -4.90 -9.59
N ARG A 103 -8.92 -6.07 -8.94
CA ARG A 103 -10.11 -6.91 -9.18
C ARG A 103 -11.39 -6.19 -8.77
N VAL A 104 -11.40 -5.53 -7.61
CA VAL A 104 -12.56 -4.75 -7.16
C VAL A 104 -12.88 -3.60 -8.11
N ARG A 105 -11.86 -2.86 -8.60
CA ARG A 105 -12.05 -1.78 -9.59
C ARG A 105 -12.63 -2.29 -10.91
N LYS A 106 -12.13 -3.42 -11.43
CA LYS A 106 -12.70 -4.05 -12.63
C LYS A 106 -14.17 -4.43 -12.45
N LEU A 107 -14.51 -5.09 -11.33
CA LEU A 107 -15.91 -5.45 -11.05
C LEU A 107 -16.79 -4.23 -10.81
N TYR A 108 -16.22 -3.15 -10.27
CA TYR A 108 -16.90 -1.88 -10.06
C TYR A 108 -17.24 -1.17 -11.38
N SER A 109 -16.32 -1.17 -12.35
CA SER A 109 -16.60 -0.63 -13.70
C SER A 109 -17.66 -1.46 -14.42
N GLU A 110 -17.66 -2.78 -14.21
CA GLU A 110 -18.71 -3.70 -14.70
C GLU A 110 -20.02 -3.65 -13.91
N ARG A 111 -20.10 -2.84 -12.83
CA ARG A 111 -21.25 -2.74 -11.92
C ARG A 111 -21.70 -4.10 -11.34
N ASN A 112 -20.77 -5.06 -11.22
CA ASN A 112 -21.03 -6.39 -10.69
C ASN A 112 -21.04 -6.40 -9.16
N TRP A 113 -22.11 -5.86 -8.56
CA TRP A 113 -22.25 -5.72 -7.11
C TRP A 113 -22.25 -7.05 -6.36
N SER A 114 -22.81 -8.10 -6.96
CA SER A 114 -22.82 -9.44 -6.37
C SER A 114 -21.38 -9.95 -6.16
N ALA A 115 -20.53 -9.87 -7.19
CA ALA A 115 -19.14 -10.28 -7.08
C ALA A 115 -18.34 -9.39 -6.11
N ILE A 116 -18.62 -8.09 -6.07
CA ILE A 116 -17.95 -7.16 -5.13
C ILE A 116 -18.35 -7.47 -3.68
N SER A 117 -19.62 -7.79 -3.41
CA SER A 117 -20.11 -8.12 -2.07
C SER A 117 -19.37 -9.32 -1.45
N ALA A 118 -18.88 -10.23 -2.30
CA ALA A 118 -18.04 -11.33 -1.85
C ALA A 118 -16.64 -10.85 -1.45
N LEU A 119 -16.10 -9.77 -2.01
CA LEU A 119 -14.71 -9.36 -1.80
C LEU A 119 -14.51 -8.29 -0.73
N VAL A 120 -15.55 -7.51 -0.40
CA VAL A 120 -15.42 -6.35 0.50
C VAL A 120 -16.46 -6.38 1.63
N PRO A 121 -16.18 -5.75 2.77
CA PRO A 121 -17.18 -5.59 3.84
C PRO A 121 -18.42 -4.83 3.36
N ALA A 122 -19.56 -5.08 4.01
CA ALA A 122 -20.85 -4.47 3.65
C ALA A 122 -20.80 -2.93 3.61
N GLY A 123 -20.08 -2.30 4.53
CA GLY A 123 -19.89 -0.84 4.55
C GLY A 123 -19.19 -0.32 3.29
N THR A 124 -18.16 -1.03 2.81
CA THR A 124 -17.45 -0.70 1.56
C THR A 124 -18.35 -0.87 0.35
N LEU A 125 -19.12 -1.95 0.28
CA LEU A 125 -20.09 -2.18 -0.80
C LEU A 125 -21.11 -1.04 -0.86
N ALA A 126 -21.70 -0.67 0.27
CA ALA A 126 -22.68 0.40 0.35
C ALA A 126 -22.10 1.76 -0.07
N TYR A 127 -20.85 2.04 0.31
CA TYR A 127 -20.13 3.23 -0.16
C TYR A 127 -19.96 3.22 -1.69
N LEU A 128 -19.48 2.11 -2.26
CA LEU A 128 -19.26 1.98 -3.70
C LEU A 128 -20.56 2.14 -4.50
N GLN A 129 -21.66 1.53 -4.05
CA GLN A 129 -22.97 1.68 -4.68
C GLN A 129 -23.47 3.14 -4.65
N ARG A 130 -23.36 3.82 -3.51
CA ARG A 130 -23.70 5.25 -3.41
C ARG A 130 -22.81 6.11 -4.30
N HIS A 131 -21.53 5.79 -4.39
CA HIS A 131 -20.58 6.52 -5.22
C HIS A 131 -20.91 6.38 -6.72
N ALA A 132 -21.22 5.16 -7.18
CA ALA A 132 -21.64 4.89 -8.55
C ALA A 132 -22.98 5.55 -8.91
N ALA A 133 -23.92 5.64 -7.96
CA ALA A 133 -25.19 6.33 -8.16
C ALA A 133 -25.03 7.85 -8.35
N ARG A 134 -23.95 8.43 -7.80
CA ARG A 134 -23.65 9.88 -7.92
C ARG A 134 -22.80 10.22 -9.14
N HIS A 135 -22.11 9.24 -9.72
CA HIS A 135 -21.22 9.40 -10.87
C HIS A 135 -21.54 8.34 -11.92
N THR A 136 -22.34 8.72 -12.92
CA THR A 136 -22.81 7.84 -13.99
C THR A 136 -21.66 7.36 -14.90
N GLU A 137 -20.56 8.11 -14.95
CA GLU A 137 -19.36 7.74 -15.70
C GLU A 137 -18.48 6.76 -14.89
N THR A 138 -18.16 5.64 -15.51
CA THR A 138 -17.15 4.69 -15.03
C THR A 138 -15.74 5.21 -15.38
N ILE A 139 -14.90 5.42 -14.37
CA ILE A 139 -13.44 5.60 -14.52
C ILE A 139 -12.81 4.26 -14.91
#